data_AF-A0A0F3MQ60-F1
#
_entry.id   AF-A0A0F3MQ60-F1
#
_cell.length_a   1.000
_cell.length_b   1.000
_cell.length_c   1.000
_cell.angle_alpha   90.00
_cell.angle_beta   90.00
_cell.angle_gamma   90.00
#
_symmetry.space_group_name_H-M   'P 1'
#
loop_
_entity.id
_entity.type
_entity.pdbx_description
1 polymer ?
#
loop_
_entity_poly.entity_id
_entity_poly.type
_entity_poly.pdbx_seq_one_letter_code
_entity_poly.pdbx_strand_id
1 'polypeptide(L)'
;MFTWFNNKFYHEVTKIILDEKLIKFLKNCNSPRTDLLKSAKANQKLHFNMIANLLQVNSYLTGDRITIADVAAASHISVIDYFNEVIWDYYPNVKDWYMLIKSRPSFKPLLQDYAPGFFPPKHYAELDF
;
A
#
# COMPACT_ATOMS: atom_id res chain seq x y z
N MET A 1 -5.26 14.99 3.98
CA MET A 1 -4.51 13.74 3.70
C MET A 1 -5.29 12.48 4.06
N PHE A 2 -5.84 12.31 5.26
CA PHE A 2 -6.65 11.13 5.62
C PHE A 2 -7.75 10.76 4.60
N THR A 3 -8.65 11.70 4.29
CA THR A 3 -9.75 11.51 3.32
C THR A 3 -9.25 11.20 1.92
N TRP A 4 -8.05 11.67 1.56
CA TRP A 4 -7.44 11.38 0.25
C TRP A 4 -7.12 9.90 0.11
N PHE A 5 -6.55 9.27 1.15
CA PHE A 5 -6.24 7.85 1.13
C PHE A 5 -7.51 6.99 1.13
N ASN A 6 -8.41 7.24 2.08
CA ASN A 6 -9.62 6.42 2.23
C ASN A 6 -10.63 6.58 1.09
N ASN A 7 -10.52 7.64 0.29
CA ASN A 7 -11.40 7.85 -0.86
C ASN A 7 -10.63 7.67 -2.17
N LYS A 8 -9.77 8.62 -2.52
CA LYS A 8 -9.12 8.65 -3.83
C LYS A 8 -8.14 7.49 -4.03
N PHE A 9 -7.20 7.28 -3.11
CA PHE A 9 -6.26 6.15 -3.21
C PHE A 9 -7.00 4.81 -3.18
N TYR A 10 -8.00 4.68 -2.31
CA TYR A 10 -8.84 3.50 -2.25
C TYR A 10 -9.49 3.18 -3.60
N HIS A 11 -10.20 4.13 -4.21
CA HIS A 11 -10.92 3.90 -5.46
C HIS A 11 -10.00 3.74 -6.67
N GLU A 12 -8.87 4.44 -6.70
CA GLU A 12 -7.96 4.44 -7.85
C GLU A 12 -6.93 3.31 -7.81
N VAL A 13 -6.68 2.71 -6.63
CA VAL A 13 -5.60 1.73 -6.43
C VAL A 13 -6.08 0.53 -5.62
N THR A 14 -6.31 0.69 -4.30
CA THR A 14 -6.49 -0.44 -3.38
C THR A 14 -7.70 -1.29 -3.76
N LYS A 15 -8.85 -0.68 -4.02
CA LYS A 15 -10.08 -1.37 -4.38
C LYS A 15 -9.91 -2.18 -5.65
N ILE A 16 -9.26 -1.60 -6.67
CA ILE A 16 -9.04 -2.27 -7.97
C ILE A 16 -8.14 -3.50 -7.78
N ILE A 17 -7.02 -3.36 -7.07
CA ILE A 17 -6.09 -4.47 -6.83
C ILE A 17 -6.78 -5.58 -6.03
N LEU A 18 -7.51 -5.23 -4.96
CA LEU A 18 -8.26 -6.21 -4.16
C LEU A 18 -9.34 -6.92 -4.97
N ASP A 19 -10.15 -6.17 -5.71
CA ASP A 19 -11.24 -6.75 -6.50
C ASP A 19 -10.72 -7.72 -7.55
N GLU A 20 -9.71 -7.28 -8.30
CA GLU A 20 -9.17 -8.03 -9.43
C GLU A 20 -8.33 -9.23 -8.99
N LYS A 21 -7.52 -9.11 -7.92
CA LYS A 21 -6.68 -10.22 -7.46
C LYS A 21 -7.36 -11.12 -6.45
N LEU A 22 -8.00 -10.58 -5.42
CA LEU A 22 -8.51 -11.37 -4.30
C LEU A 22 -10.00 -11.70 -4.45
N ILE A 23 -10.86 -10.69 -4.62
CA ILE A 23 -12.31 -10.89 -4.55
C ILE A 23 -12.81 -11.75 -5.71
N LYS A 24 -12.34 -11.53 -6.94
CA LYS A 24 -12.70 -12.38 -8.08
C LYS A 24 -12.20 -13.82 -7.92
N PHE A 25 -10.97 -13.99 -7.42
CA PHE A 25 -10.42 -15.30 -7.12
C PHE A 25 -11.29 -16.04 -6.10
N LEU A 26 -11.62 -15.42 -4.96
CA LEU A 26 -12.47 -16.03 -3.93
C LEU A 26 -13.89 -16.35 -4.43
N LYS A 27 -14.40 -15.56 -5.37
CA LYS A 27 -15.71 -15.78 -5.99
C LYS A 27 -15.69 -16.79 -7.14
N ASN A 28 -14.54 -17.38 -7.48
CA ASN A 28 -14.35 -18.20 -8.68
C ASN A 28 -14.92 -17.54 -9.95
N CYS A 29 -14.85 -16.20 -10.00
CA CYS A 29 -15.34 -15.40 -11.11
C CYS A 29 -14.17 -15.05 -12.03
N ASN A 30 -14.48 -14.90 -13.33
CA ASN A 30 -13.64 -14.36 -14.42
C ASN A 30 -12.22 -13.92 -14.07
N SER A 31 -11.25 -14.31 -14.89
CA SER A 31 -9.84 -13.91 -14.74
C SER A 31 -9.64 -12.40 -14.54
N PRO A 32 -8.58 -11.99 -13.81
CA PRO A 32 -8.29 -10.58 -13.55
C PRO A 32 -8.18 -9.75 -14.83
N ARG A 33 -8.74 -8.54 -14.79
CA ARG A 33 -8.71 -7.58 -15.90
C ARG A 33 -7.40 -6.80 -15.91
N THR A 34 -6.57 -7.10 -16.90
CA THR A 34 -5.24 -6.50 -17.04
C THR A 34 -5.29 -5.00 -17.32
N ASP A 35 -6.32 -4.49 -17.98
CA ASP A 35 -6.52 -3.06 -18.25
C ASP A 35 -6.79 -2.24 -16.98
N LEU A 36 -7.59 -2.80 -16.06
CA LEU A 36 -7.86 -2.19 -14.76
C LEU A 36 -6.61 -2.21 -13.87
N LEU A 37 -5.89 -3.33 -13.84
CA LEU A 37 -4.62 -3.44 -13.11
C LEU A 37 -3.57 -2.45 -13.63
N LYS A 38 -3.46 -2.27 -14.95
CA LYS A 38 -2.57 -1.27 -15.56
C LYS A 38 -2.95 0.15 -15.14
N SER A 39 -4.25 0.47 -15.13
CA SER A 39 -4.76 1.77 -14.70
C SER A 39 -4.46 2.02 -13.22
N ALA A 40 -4.69 1.02 -12.37
CA ALA A 40 -4.37 1.09 -10.94
C ALA A 40 -2.87 1.33 -10.70
N LYS A 41 -1.99 0.64 -11.43
CA LYS A 41 -0.54 0.82 -11.35
C LYS A 41 -0.09 2.21 -11.79
N ALA A 42 -0.72 2.77 -12.83
CA ALA A 42 -0.45 4.14 -13.26
C ALA A 42 -0.86 5.16 -12.18
N ASN A 43 -2.04 5.00 -11.58
CA ASN A 43 -2.51 5.87 -10.49
C ASN A 43 -1.65 5.72 -9.23
N GLN A 44 -1.27 4.49 -8.88
CA GLN A 44 -0.38 4.20 -7.76
C GLN A 44 0.93 4.98 -7.90
N LYS A 45 1.54 4.99 -9.09
CA LYS A 45 2.75 5.78 -9.35
C LYS A 45 2.56 7.27 -9.05
N LEU A 46 1.42 7.86 -9.43
CA LEU A 46 1.11 9.26 -9.15
C LEU A 46 0.99 9.51 -7.64
N HIS A 47 0.28 8.65 -6.91
CA HIS A 47 0.13 8.75 -5.46
C HIS A 47 1.46 8.57 -4.73
N PHE A 48 2.28 7.61 -5.14
CA PHE A 48 3.60 7.38 -4.54
C PHE A 48 4.56 8.54 -4.79
N ASN A 49 4.56 9.15 -5.97
CA ASN A 49 5.32 10.37 -6.24
C ASN A 49 4.89 11.52 -5.31
N MET A 50 3.58 11.69 -5.10
CA MET A 50 3.07 12.69 -4.16
C MET A 50 3.53 12.41 -2.72
N ILE A 51 3.46 11.15 -2.26
CA ILE A 51 3.94 10.76 -0.93
C ILE A 51 5.44 11.02 -0.79
N ALA A 52 6.23 10.62 -1.78
CA ALA A 52 7.67 10.86 -1.81
C ALA A 52 7.99 12.36 -1.69
N ASN A 53 7.28 13.22 -2.41
CA ASN A 53 7.44 14.67 -2.32
C ASN A 53 7.11 15.22 -0.93
N LEU A 54 6.07 14.71 -0.27
CA LEU A 54 5.73 15.12 1.11
C LEU A 54 6.83 14.72 2.10
N LEU A 55 7.44 13.54 1.90
CA LEU A 55 8.49 13.00 2.76
C LEU A 55 9.89 13.54 2.44
N GLN A 56 10.07 14.31 1.37
CA GLN A 56 11.33 15.02 1.11
C GLN A 56 11.60 16.12 2.12
N VAL A 57 10.54 16.73 2.66
CA VAL A 57 10.63 17.92 3.52
C VAL A 57 10.05 17.69 4.92
N ASN A 58 9.44 16.53 5.17
CA ASN A 58 8.81 16.17 6.44
C ASN A 58 9.22 14.77 6.89
N SER A 59 9.25 14.54 8.20
CA SER A 59 9.50 13.20 8.76
C SER A 59 8.30 12.24 8.60
N TYR A 60 7.08 12.78 8.53
CA TYR A 60 5.81 12.08 8.35
C TYR A 60 4.94 12.81 7.31
N LEU A 61 3.82 12.23 6.88
CA LEU A 61 3.05 12.76 5.74
C LEU A 61 2.49 14.18 5.93
N THR A 62 2.35 14.65 7.17
CA THR A 62 1.79 15.96 7.48
C THR A 62 2.66 16.78 8.43
N GLY A 63 3.98 16.50 8.50
CA GLY A 63 4.94 17.24 9.34
C GLY A 63 5.86 16.32 10.13
N ASP A 64 6.28 16.75 11.32
CA ASP A 64 7.31 16.05 12.12
C ASP A 64 6.78 15.01 13.09
N ARG A 65 5.46 14.79 13.11
CA ARG A 65 4.80 13.82 14.00
C ARG A 65 3.87 12.92 13.21
N ILE A 66 3.78 11.67 13.64
CA ILE A 66 2.83 10.70 13.09
C ILE A 66 1.39 11.19 13.30
N THR A 67 0.56 11.02 12.28
CA THR A 67 -0.87 11.35 12.33
C THR A 67 -1.72 10.22 11.76
N ILE A 68 -3.05 10.39 11.82
CA ILE A 68 -3.99 9.47 11.17
C ILE A 68 -3.79 9.39 9.65
N ALA A 69 -3.17 10.40 9.01
CA ALA A 69 -2.83 10.34 7.60
C ALA A 69 -1.79 9.25 7.32
N ASP A 70 -0.77 9.13 8.17
CA ASP A 70 0.26 8.10 8.05
C ASP A 70 -0.32 6.70 8.22
N VAL A 71 -1.20 6.53 9.22
CA VAL A 71 -1.88 5.26 9.48
C VAL A 71 -2.74 4.86 8.28
N ALA A 72 -3.56 5.78 7.75
CA ALA A 72 -4.39 5.50 6.58
C ALA A 72 -3.54 5.12 5.35
N ALA A 73 -2.49 5.90 5.06
CA ALA A 73 -1.58 5.62 3.96
C ALA A 73 -0.90 4.26 4.10
N ALA A 74 -0.32 3.97 5.26
CA ALA A 74 0.39 2.73 5.53
C ALA A 74 -0.54 1.51 5.47
N SER A 75 -1.79 1.62 5.93
CA SER A 75 -2.78 0.54 5.78
C SER A 75 -3.08 0.24 4.31
N HIS A 76 -3.28 1.27 3.49
CA HIS A 76 -3.49 1.09 2.05
C HIS A 76 -2.26 0.53 1.33
N ILE A 77 -1.06 0.99 1.70
CA ILE A 77 0.20 0.51 1.17
C ILE A 77 0.47 -0.95 1.56
N SER A 78 0.13 -1.34 2.78
CA SER A 78 0.24 -2.73 3.24
C SER A 78 -0.57 -3.69 2.39
N VAL A 79 -1.79 -3.32 2.03
CA VAL A 79 -2.63 -4.16 1.17
C VAL A 79 -1.97 -4.39 -0.19
N ILE A 80 -1.42 -3.35 -0.82
CA ILE A 80 -0.80 -3.50 -2.15
C ILE A 80 0.58 -4.17 -2.09
N ASP A 81 1.33 -3.98 -0.99
CA ASP A 81 2.60 -4.66 -0.74
C ASP A 81 2.39 -6.16 -0.51
N TYR A 82 1.30 -6.55 0.17
CA TYR A 82 0.89 -7.96 0.30
C TYR A 82 0.77 -8.65 -1.07
N PHE A 83 0.28 -7.94 -2.09
CA PHE A 83 0.16 -8.46 -3.46
C PHE A 83 1.39 -8.21 -4.35
N ASN A 84 2.52 -7.80 -3.76
CA ASN A 84 3.78 -7.50 -4.44
C ASN A 84 3.62 -6.45 -5.56
N GLU A 85 2.77 -5.43 -5.35
CA GLU A 85 2.54 -4.36 -6.33
C GLU A 85 3.39 -3.11 -6.10
N VAL A 86 4.24 -3.09 -5.08
CA VAL A 86 5.14 -1.96 -4.79
C VAL A 86 6.56 -2.31 -5.22
N ILE A 87 7.14 -1.47 -6.07
CA ILE A 87 8.56 -1.53 -6.44
C ILE A 87 9.29 -0.48 -5.59
N TRP A 88 9.77 -0.91 -4.42
CA TRP A 88 10.32 -0.03 -3.39
C TRP A 88 11.55 0.76 -3.82
N ASP A 89 12.37 0.22 -4.73
CA ASP A 89 13.58 0.87 -5.25
C ASP A 89 13.33 2.22 -5.94
N TYR A 90 12.12 2.45 -6.44
CA TYR A 90 11.75 3.73 -7.04
C TYR A 90 11.37 4.80 -6.01
N TYR A 91 11.21 4.43 -4.74
CA TYR A 91 10.62 5.28 -3.70
C TYR A 91 11.38 5.16 -2.37
N PRO A 92 12.69 5.45 -2.31
CA PRO A 92 13.50 5.24 -1.10
C PRO A 92 12.94 5.98 0.12
N ASN A 93 12.56 7.25 -0.01
CA ASN A 93 11.99 8.01 1.12
C ASN A 93 10.66 7.41 1.62
N VAL A 94 9.85 6.86 0.71
CA VAL A 94 8.58 6.20 1.07
C VAL A 94 8.86 4.86 1.74
N LYS A 95 9.87 4.14 1.28
CA LYS A 95 10.35 2.89 1.85
C LYS A 95 10.80 3.10 3.30
N ASP A 96 11.68 4.07 3.54
CA ASP A 96 12.19 4.41 4.87
C ASP A 96 11.06 4.81 5.82
N TRP A 97 10.18 5.71 5.39
CA TRP A 97 8.99 6.09 6.15
C TRP A 97 8.09 4.88 6.44
N TYR A 98 7.85 4.01 5.45
CA TYR A 98 6.98 2.85 5.63
C TYR A 98 7.60 1.82 6.58
N MET A 99 8.91 1.59 6.55
CA MET A 99 9.63 0.77 7.53
C MET A 99 9.43 1.28 8.97
N LEU A 100 9.46 2.61 9.19
CA LEU A 100 9.19 3.21 10.49
C LEU A 100 7.75 2.96 10.97
N ILE A 101 6.76 3.06 10.08
CA ILE A 101 5.35 2.79 10.42
C ILE A 101 5.12 1.29 10.67
N LYS A 102 5.67 0.45 9.80
CA LYS A 102 5.57 -1.02 9.82
C LYS A 102 6.18 -1.64 11.09
N SER A 103 7.22 -1.02 11.63
CA SER A 103 7.89 -1.47 12.86
C SER A 103 7.10 -1.20 14.14
N ARG A 104 5.97 -0.48 14.08
CA ARG A 104 5.17 -0.17 15.27
C ARG A 104 4.37 -1.39 15.72
N PRO A 105 4.22 -1.63 17.05
CA PRO A 105 3.44 -2.76 17.56
C PRO A 105 2.00 -2.86 17.05
N SER A 106 1.37 -1.70 16.78
CA SER A 106 0.02 -1.62 16.22
C SER A 106 -0.10 -2.17 14.80
N PHE A 107 1.01 -2.25 14.05
CA PHE A 107 1.04 -2.76 12.68
C PHE A 107 1.24 -4.27 12.62
N LYS A 108 1.78 -4.86 13.69
CA LYS A 108 2.10 -6.30 13.78
C LYS A 108 0.93 -7.22 13.38
N PRO A 109 -0.33 -6.97 13.77
CA PRO A 109 -1.44 -7.83 13.34
C PRO A 109 -1.60 -7.86 11.82
N LEU A 110 -1.43 -6.74 11.12
CA LEU A 110 -1.55 -6.67 9.66
C LEU A 110 -0.48 -7.53 8.97
N LEU A 111 0.75 -7.55 9.50
CA LEU A 111 1.84 -8.35 8.93
C LEU A 111 1.64 -9.86 9.10
N GLN A 112 0.68 -10.25 9.94
CA GLN A 112 0.31 -11.64 10.20
C GLN A 112 -0.96 -12.03 9.44
N ASP A 113 -1.60 -11.10 8.72
CA ASP A 113 -2.79 -11.40 7.94
C ASP A 113 -2.46 -12.39 6.83
N TYR A 114 -3.42 -13.27 6.55
CA TYR A 114 -3.32 -14.28 5.51
C TYR A 114 -4.58 -14.28 4.66
N ALA A 115 -4.39 -14.08 3.36
CA ALA A 115 -5.43 -14.22 2.35
C ALA A 115 -5.35 -15.62 1.72
N PRO A 116 -6.42 -16.43 1.75
CA PRO A 116 -6.42 -17.78 1.18
C PRO A 116 -6.00 -17.81 -0.29
N GLY A 117 -5.03 -18.67 -0.62
CA GLY A 117 -4.53 -18.82 -1.98
C GLY A 117 -3.51 -17.75 -2.41
N PHE A 118 -3.18 -16.79 -1.53
CA PHE A 118 -2.17 -15.77 -1.79
C PHE A 118 -1.12 -15.79 -0.69
N PHE A 119 0.14 -15.91 -1.10
CA PHE A 119 1.28 -15.74 -0.21
C PHE A 119 1.89 -14.37 -0.46
N PRO A 120 2.07 -13.55 0.59
CA PRO A 120 2.75 -12.29 0.43
C PRO A 120 4.22 -12.51 0.06
N PRO A 121 4.89 -11.51 -0.54
CA PRO A 121 6.32 -11.61 -0.78
C PRO A 121 7.09 -11.72 0.55
N LYS A 122 8.30 -12.30 0.53
CA LYS A 122 9.11 -12.54 1.74
C LYS A 122 9.30 -11.27 2.58
N HIS A 123 9.54 -10.14 1.90
CA HIS A 123 9.74 -8.85 2.54
C HIS A 123 8.50 -8.28 3.23
N TYR A 124 7.31 -8.81 2.97
CA TYR A 124 6.08 -8.28 3.55
C TYR A 124 6.07 -8.31 5.07
N ALA A 125 6.63 -9.35 5.70
CA ALA A 125 6.74 -9.42 7.15
C ALA A 125 8.08 -8.89 7.70
N GLU A 126 9.07 -8.65 6.83
CA GLU A 126 10.40 -8.16 7.21
C GLU A 126 10.34 -6.67 7.56
N LEU A 127 10.94 -6.26 8.68
CA LEU A 127 10.97 -4.85 9.08
C LEU A 127 12.07 -4.06 8.37
N ASP A 128 13.10 -4.76 7.91
CA ASP A 128 14.22 -4.26 7.12
C ASP A 128 14.18 -4.99 5.78
N PHE A 129 13.70 -4.30 4.74
CA PHE A 129 13.53 -4.82 3.39
C PHE A 129 13.97 -3.76 2.38
#